data_AF-A0A661TRK0-F1
#
_entry.id   AF-A0A661TRK0-F1
#
_cell.length_a   1.000
_cell.length_b   1.000
_cell.length_c   1.000
_cell.angle_alpha   90.00
_cell.angle_beta   90.00
_cell.angle_gamma   90.00
#
_symmetry.space_group_name_H-M   'P 1'
#
loop_
_entity.id
_entity.type
_entity.pdbx_description
1 polymer ?
#
loop_
_entity_poly.entity_id
_entity_poly.type
_entity_poly.pdbx_seq_one_letter_code
_entity_poly.pdbx_strand_id
1 'polypeptide(L)'
;MANDGDSLESRVSILIDAFLKIGERAAYVPVGVSARHIHISREHLDITFGMGYELVSYKPLLQPGQFAAEERVTVAGPSGVLKDVRILGPVRSSTQVELSITDCLEIGVDAYLPKGDYKEGVGGITIIGPMGSVTLDRGVIVAQRHLHTTPTLADRLGVNTGDEVCAYLGGDRSAILYGVLVRVSDDFADELHLDTDEANSVMAKSGQNALVFRSMPLPDEIYRMMRELMGDEGRESKVAGSDWYFEGKLLTETDVVNASKKGARRIRVRRGCIITPLSRERASLLSIEIIIS
;
A
#
# COMPACT_ATOMS: atom_id res chain seq x y z
N MET A 1 -24.52 19.99 40.68
CA MET A 1 -24.60 20.45 39.29
C MET A 1 -24.14 19.28 38.44
N ALA A 2 -25.07 18.65 37.73
CA ALA A 2 -24.76 17.50 36.88
C ALA A 2 -23.94 17.98 35.68
N ASN A 3 -23.02 17.12 35.25
CA ASN A 3 -22.02 17.39 34.23
C ASN A 3 -22.70 17.30 32.85
N ASP A 4 -23.27 18.39 32.36
CA ASP A 4 -24.00 18.46 31.07
C ASP A 4 -23.09 18.34 29.82
N GLY A 5 -21.85 17.86 29.97
CA GLY A 5 -20.89 17.70 28.88
C GLY A 5 -20.90 16.33 28.19
N ASP A 6 -21.66 15.34 28.68
CA ASP A 6 -21.56 13.94 28.23
C ASP A 6 -22.95 13.28 28.08
N SER A 7 -23.92 14.01 27.53
CA SER A 7 -25.23 13.41 27.21
C SER A 7 -25.12 12.52 25.96
N LEU A 8 -25.92 11.45 25.91
CA LEU A 8 -26.04 10.59 24.72
C LEU A 8 -26.39 11.41 23.47
N GLU A 9 -27.21 12.45 23.61
CA GLU A 9 -27.59 13.36 22.53
C GLU A 9 -26.39 14.14 22.00
N SER A 10 -25.53 14.66 22.88
CA SER A 10 -24.29 15.35 22.50
C SER A 10 -23.34 14.41 21.73
N ARG A 11 -23.22 13.15 22.17
CA ARG A 11 -22.40 12.13 21.49
C ARG A 11 -22.97 11.77 20.11
N VAL A 12 -24.30 11.63 20.00
CA VAL A 12 -24.98 11.37 18.73
C VAL A 12 -24.82 12.54 17.76
N SER A 13 -24.94 13.78 18.23
CA SER A 13 -24.74 14.98 17.40
C SER A 13 -23.32 15.05 16.83
N ILE A 14 -22.29 14.74 17.64
CA ILE A 14 -20.90 14.71 17.18
C ILE A 14 -20.71 13.64 16.09
N LEU A 15 -21.33 12.47 16.24
CA LEU A 15 -21.29 11.43 15.23
C LEU A 15 -21.96 11.89 13.93
N ILE A 16 -23.14 12.51 14.01
CA ILE A 16 -23.86 13.03 12.84
C ILE A 16 -22.99 14.07 12.10
N ASP A 17 -22.42 15.05 12.81
CA ASP A 17 -21.55 16.06 12.20
C ASP A 17 -20.29 15.45 11.57
N ALA A 18 -19.71 14.43 12.21
CA ALA A 18 -18.59 13.68 11.64
C ALA A 18 -18.99 12.99 10.34
N PHE A 19 -20.16 12.32 10.31
CA PHE A 19 -20.70 11.68 9.10
C PHE A 19 -21.00 12.67 7.97
N LEU A 20 -21.54 13.85 8.28
CA LEU A 20 -21.80 14.88 7.28
C LEU A 20 -20.50 15.41 6.65
N LYS A 21 -19.47 15.63 7.46
CA LYS A 21 -18.13 16.05 6.98
C LYS A 21 -17.44 15.00 6.11
N ILE A 22 -17.72 13.70 6.33
CA ILE A 22 -17.27 12.63 5.42
C ILE A 22 -17.88 12.83 4.03
N GLY A 23 -19.18 13.14 3.97
CA GLY A 23 -19.87 13.40 2.70
C GLY A 23 -19.24 14.53 1.89
N GLU A 24 -18.72 15.55 2.56
CA GLU A 24 -18.01 16.69 1.92
C GLU A 24 -16.63 16.30 1.35
N ARG A 25 -16.00 15.25 1.90
CA ARG A 25 -14.66 14.74 1.51
C ARG A 25 -14.71 13.31 1.00
N ALA A 26 -15.73 13.03 0.20
CA ALA A 26 -15.89 11.76 -0.48
C ALA A 26 -15.92 11.94 -2.01
N ALA A 27 -15.54 10.88 -2.72
CA ALA A 27 -15.59 10.81 -4.17
C ALA A 27 -15.88 9.39 -4.64
N TYR A 28 -16.52 9.29 -5.81
CA TYR A 28 -16.65 8.02 -6.51
C TYR A 28 -15.39 7.78 -7.35
N VAL A 29 -14.80 6.60 -7.19
CA VAL A 29 -13.59 6.19 -7.91
C VAL A 29 -13.85 4.81 -8.54
N PRO A 30 -13.47 4.59 -9.81
CA PRO A 30 -13.60 3.27 -10.42
C PRO A 30 -12.69 2.24 -9.73
N VAL A 31 -13.17 1.01 -9.62
CA VAL A 31 -12.40 -0.13 -9.13
C VAL A 31 -11.64 -0.77 -10.29
N GLY A 32 -10.36 -1.03 -10.09
CA GLY A 32 -9.53 -1.91 -10.92
C GLY A 32 -9.25 -3.20 -10.17
N VAL A 33 -9.80 -4.32 -10.64
CA VAL A 33 -9.48 -5.66 -10.10
C VAL A 33 -8.28 -6.22 -10.85
N SER A 34 -7.20 -6.45 -10.10
CA SER A 34 -5.93 -6.95 -10.61
C SER A 34 -5.82 -8.45 -10.39
N ALA A 35 -5.85 -9.21 -11.49
CA ALA A 35 -5.44 -10.61 -11.48
C ALA A 35 -3.91 -10.73 -11.35
N ARG A 36 -3.42 -11.95 -11.07
CA ARG A 36 -1.99 -12.25 -11.04
C ARG A 36 -1.25 -11.73 -12.28
N HIS A 37 -0.17 -11.02 -12.06
CA HIS A 37 0.59 -10.42 -13.14
C HIS A 37 2.05 -10.15 -12.75
N ILE A 38 2.85 -9.80 -13.76
CA ILE A 38 4.27 -9.50 -13.62
C ILE A 38 4.58 -8.16 -14.28
N HIS A 39 5.27 -7.30 -13.55
CA HIS A 39 6.08 -6.25 -14.14
C HIS A 39 7.47 -6.80 -14.36
N ILE A 40 7.99 -6.76 -15.59
CA ILE A 40 9.24 -7.44 -15.96
C ILE A 40 10.38 -6.45 -16.22
N SER A 41 11.60 -6.81 -15.80
CA SER A 41 12.82 -6.07 -16.14
C SER A 41 13.27 -6.36 -17.57
N ARG A 42 14.10 -5.48 -18.13
CA ARG A 42 14.72 -5.69 -19.45
C ARG A 42 15.51 -7.00 -19.51
N GLU A 43 16.34 -7.24 -18.49
CA GLU A 43 17.16 -8.44 -18.38
C GLU A 43 16.31 -9.72 -18.37
N HIS A 44 15.27 -9.76 -17.55
CA HIS A 44 14.42 -10.95 -17.45
C HIS A 44 13.54 -11.15 -18.68
N LEU A 45 13.13 -10.07 -19.36
CA LEU A 45 12.42 -10.18 -20.64
C LEU A 45 13.35 -10.76 -21.72
N ASP A 46 14.62 -10.36 -21.76
CA ASP A 46 15.59 -10.92 -22.70
C ASP A 46 15.84 -12.42 -22.45
N ILE A 47 15.91 -12.85 -21.18
CA ILE A 47 16.06 -14.27 -20.82
C ILE A 47 14.83 -15.09 -21.23
N THR A 48 13.64 -14.56 -20.98
CA THR A 48 12.39 -15.33 -21.12
C THR A 48 11.82 -15.29 -22.53
N PHE A 49 12.06 -14.23 -23.31
CA PHE A 49 11.52 -14.03 -24.67
C PHE A 49 12.58 -13.80 -25.75
N GLY A 50 13.85 -13.64 -25.38
CA GLY A 50 14.96 -13.44 -26.32
C GLY A 50 15.50 -12.00 -26.32
N MET A 51 16.79 -11.87 -26.62
CA MET A 51 17.50 -10.59 -26.57
C MET A 51 16.88 -9.55 -27.50
N GLY A 52 16.52 -8.39 -26.94
CA GLY A 52 15.95 -7.27 -27.69
C GLY A 52 14.46 -7.41 -27.99
N TYR A 53 13.76 -8.39 -27.40
CA TYR A 53 12.32 -8.55 -27.57
C TYR A 53 11.55 -7.36 -26.98
N GLU A 54 10.54 -6.86 -27.70
CA GLU A 54 9.66 -5.78 -27.25
C GLU A 54 8.25 -6.32 -26.96
N LEU A 55 7.67 -5.92 -25.81
CA LEU A 55 6.33 -6.32 -25.41
C LEU A 55 5.28 -5.81 -26.40
N VAL A 56 4.36 -6.69 -26.81
CA VAL A 56 3.25 -6.32 -27.67
C VAL A 56 2.07 -5.85 -26.82
N SER A 57 1.61 -4.62 -27.02
CA SER A 57 0.46 -4.09 -26.28
C SER A 57 -0.84 -4.79 -26.69
N TYR A 58 -1.48 -5.45 -25.73
CA TYR A 58 -2.78 -6.10 -25.93
C TYR A 58 -3.94 -5.15 -25.57
N LYS A 59 -3.86 -4.51 -24.41
CA LYS A 59 -4.91 -3.61 -23.91
C LYS A 59 -4.34 -2.51 -23.01
N PRO A 60 -4.67 -1.22 -23.23
CA PRO A 60 -4.29 -0.17 -22.30
C PRO A 60 -4.98 -0.35 -20.94
N LEU A 61 -4.27 -0.04 -19.86
CA LEU A 61 -4.83 0.07 -18.52
C LEU A 61 -5.32 1.50 -18.27
N LEU A 62 -6.06 1.69 -17.17
CA LEU A 62 -6.53 3.04 -16.81
C LEU A 62 -5.37 3.96 -16.41
N GLN A 63 -4.35 3.39 -15.74
CA GLN A 63 -3.14 4.13 -15.41
C GLN A 63 -2.39 4.56 -16.69
N PRO A 64 -2.12 5.87 -16.88
CA PRO A 64 -1.47 6.40 -18.08
C PRO A 64 -0.18 5.67 -18.47
N GLY A 65 -0.08 5.29 -19.74
CA GLY A 65 1.10 4.61 -20.29
C GLY A 65 1.28 3.15 -19.88
N GLN A 66 0.47 2.60 -18.96
CA GLN A 66 0.50 1.18 -18.60
C GLN A 66 -0.40 0.35 -19.53
N PHE A 67 0.00 -0.88 -19.82
CA PHE A 67 -0.78 -1.79 -20.65
C PHE A 67 -0.63 -3.25 -20.22
N ALA A 68 -1.67 -4.04 -20.42
CA ALA A 68 -1.54 -5.49 -20.45
C ALA A 68 -0.91 -5.90 -21.77
N ALA A 69 0.15 -6.70 -21.73
CA ALA A 69 0.85 -7.18 -22.91
C ALA A 69 0.20 -8.48 -23.45
N GLU A 70 0.45 -8.85 -24.71
CA GLU A 70 0.00 -10.14 -25.24
C GLU A 70 0.69 -11.31 -24.54
N GLU A 71 1.92 -11.07 -24.09
CA GLU A 71 2.78 -12.04 -23.45
C GLU A 71 2.21 -12.52 -22.11
N ARG A 72 2.46 -13.81 -21.89
CA ARG A 72 2.20 -14.50 -20.63
C ARG A 72 3.36 -15.43 -20.34
N VAL A 73 3.56 -15.68 -19.06
CA VAL A 73 4.58 -16.61 -18.58
C VAL A 73 3.96 -17.61 -17.62
N THR A 74 4.71 -18.67 -17.36
CA THR A 74 4.40 -19.60 -16.29
C THR A 74 5.24 -19.23 -15.06
N VAL A 75 4.61 -19.17 -13.88
CA VAL A 75 5.28 -18.93 -12.61
C VAL A 75 5.25 -20.22 -11.79
N ALA A 76 6.41 -20.81 -11.56
CA ALA A 76 6.56 -22.01 -10.74
C ALA A 76 7.08 -21.64 -9.35
N GLY A 77 6.37 -22.07 -8.31
CA GLY A 77 6.82 -22.00 -6.91
C GLY A 77 7.16 -23.38 -6.36
N PRO A 78 7.49 -23.47 -5.06
CA PRO A 78 7.89 -24.73 -4.41
C PRO A 78 6.90 -25.89 -4.51
N SER A 79 5.59 -25.61 -4.52
CA SER A 79 4.54 -26.65 -4.50
C SER A 79 3.60 -26.65 -5.69
N GLY A 80 3.75 -25.72 -6.63
CA GLY A 80 2.77 -25.54 -7.70
C GLY A 80 3.21 -24.59 -8.80
N VAL A 81 2.31 -24.40 -9.76
CA VAL A 81 2.58 -23.61 -10.97
C VAL A 81 1.34 -22.82 -11.38
N LEU A 82 1.51 -21.50 -11.55
CA LEU A 82 0.52 -20.62 -12.16
C LEU A 82 0.85 -20.48 -13.65
N LYS A 83 -0.07 -20.93 -14.50
CA LYS A 83 0.03 -20.74 -15.96
C LYS A 83 -0.62 -19.41 -16.35
N ASP A 84 -0.27 -18.95 -17.55
CA ASP A 84 -0.91 -17.80 -18.18
C ASP A 84 -0.84 -16.50 -17.35
N VAL A 85 0.24 -16.31 -16.57
CA VAL A 85 0.45 -15.10 -15.78
C VAL A 85 0.79 -13.95 -16.73
N ARG A 86 -0.03 -12.89 -16.71
CA ARG A 86 0.05 -11.75 -17.62
C ARG A 86 1.26 -10.87 -17.33
N ILE A 87 1.96 -10.39 -18.37
CA ILE A 87 2.94 -9.30 -18.23
C ILE A 87 2.23 -7.95 -18.39
N LEU A 88 2.54 -7.00 -17.50
CA LEU A 88 2.14 -5.60 -17.63
C LEU A 88 3.34 -4.75 -18.06
N GLY A 89 3.15 -4.01 -19.15
CA GLY A 89 4.13 -3.08 -19.68
C GLY A 89 3.89 -1.64 -19.23
N PRO A 90 4.90 -0.76 -19.42
CA PRO A 90 6.19 -1.03 -20.05
C PRO A 90 7.14 -1.82 -19.13
N VAL A 91 8.30 -2.23 -19.67
CA VAL A 91 9.37 -2.84 -18.85
C VAL A 91 9.78 -1.91 -17.72
N ARG A 92 10.08 -2.48 -16.55
CA ARG A 92 10.53 -1.73 -15.36
C ARG A 92 12.01 -1.97 -15.09
N SER A 93 12.57 -1.25 -14.12
CA SER A 93 13.95 -1.45 -13.67
C SER A 93 14.16 -2.79 -12.95
N SER A 94 13.13 -3.30 -12.29
CA SER A 94 13.13 -4.58 -11.58
C SER A 94 11.90 -5.41 -11.93
N THR A 95 12.03 -6.74 -11.80
CA THR A 95 10.88 -7.64 -11.92
C THR A 95 10.12 -7.70 -10.60
N GLN A 96 8.80 -7.58 -10.68
CA GLN A 96 7.88 -7.70 -9.56
C GLN A 96 6.72 -8.60 -9.98
N VAL A 97 6.41 -9.59 -9.17
CA VAL A 97 5.30 -10.53 -9.37
C VAL A 97 4.24 -10.27 -8.31
N GLU A 98 3.06 -9.87 -8.75
CA GLU A 98 1.94 -9.54 -7.87
C GLU A 98 0.92 -10.67 -7.91
N LEU A 99 0.70 -11.29 -6.75
CA LEU A 99 -0.15 -12.46 -6.56
C LEU A 99 -1.23 -12.17 -5.51
N SER A 100 -2.34 -12.92 -5.56
CA SER A 100 -3.26 -12.99 -4.42
C SER A 100 -2.73 -13.94 -3.33
N ILE A 101 -3.35 -13.95 -2.15
CA ILE A 101 -3.02 -14.94 -1.11
C ILE A 101 -3.33 -16.35 -1.62
N THR A 102 -4.46 -16.52 -2.31
CA THR A 102 -4.85 -17.80 -2.92
C THR A 102 -3.78 -18.30 -3.89
N ASP A 103 -3.25 -17.42 -4.74
CA ASP A 103 -2.17 -17.77 -5.68
C ASP A 103 -0.91 -18.19 -4.94
N CYS A 104 -0.52 -17.45 -3.91
CA CYS A 104 0.64 -17.77 -3.08
C CYS A 104 0.52 -19.16 -2.42
N LEU A 105 -0.66 -19.50 -1.90
CA LEU A 105 -0.95 -20.81 -1.32
C LEU A 105 -0.88 -21.93 -2.37
N GLU A 106 -1.36 -21.67 -3.59
CA GLU A 106 -1.34 -22.65 -4.69
C GLU A 106 0.10 -23.04 -5.07
N ILE A 107 1.02 -22.07 -5.12
CA ILE A 107 2.42 -22.34 -5.51
C ILE A 107 3.38 -22.51 -4.34
N GLY A 108 2.93 -22.34 -3.11
CA GLY A 108 3.74 -22.56 -1.90
C GLY A 108 4.75 -21.46 -1.64
N VAL A 109 4.37 -20.20 -1.89
CA VAL A 109 5.21 -19.02 -1.68
C VAL A 109 4.68 -18.19 -0.52
N ASP A 110 5.56 -17.87 0.43
CA ASP A 110 5.21 -17.19 1.68
C ASP A 110 5.10 -15.65 1.55
N ALA A 111 4.70 -15.11 0.39
CA ALA A 111 4.65 -13.65 0.17
C ALA A 111 3.56 -12.95 1.02
N TYR A 112 2.57 -13.71 1.50
CA TYR A 112 1.51 -13.23 2.38
C TYR A 112 1.94 -13.11 3.85
N LEU A 113 3.10 -13.66 4.22
CA LEU A 113 3.63 -13.57 5.58
C LEU A 113 4.38 -12.25 5.76
N PRO A 114 4.23 -11.55 6.89
CA PRO A 114 4.99 -10.35 7.18
C PRO A 114 6.46 -10.69 7.47
N LYS A 115 7.27 -10.82 6.41
CA LYS A 115 8.72 -11.05 6.49
C LYS A 115 9.45 -9.88 5.82
N GLY A 116 10.34 -9.20 6.55
CA GLY A 116 11.25 -8.18 5.98
C GLY A 116 10.59 -6.91 5.46
N ASP A 117 11.21 -6.27 4.45
CA ASP A 117 10.63 -5.14 3.73
C ASP A 117 9.63 -5.66 2.69
N TYR A 118 8.35 -5.37 2.92
CA TYR A 118 7.24 -5.77 2.05
C TYR A 118 7.43 -5.29 0.60
N LYS A 119 8.20 -4.22 0.37
CA LYS A 119 8.47 -3.69 -0.97
C LYS A 119 9.48 -4.50 -1.76
N GLU A 120 10.44 -5.14 -1.09
CA GLU A 120 11.41 -6.02 -1.75
C GLU A 120 10.77 -7.37 -2.12
N GLY A 121 9.73 -7.76 -1.39
CA GLY A 121 9.04 -9.03 -1.58
C GLY A 121 9.91 -10.24 -1.23
N VAL A 122 9.41 -11.43 -1.57
CA VAL A 122 10.10 -12.70 -1.35
C VAL A 122 10.55 -13.30 -2.68
N GLY A 123 11.58 -14.15 -2.64
CA GLY A 123 12.01 -14.95 -3.78
C GLY A 123 11.41 -16.35 -3.76
N GLY A 124 12.08 -17.26 -4.47
CA GLY A 124 11.75 -18.68 -4.46
C GLY A 124 10.75 -19.11 -5.54
N ILE A 125 10.53 -18.27 -6.55
CA ILE A 125 9.78 -18.63 -7.76
C ILE A 125 10.69 -18.65 -8.98
N THR A 126 10.26 -19.39 -10.00
CA THR A 126 10.86 -19.37 -11.33
C THR A 126 9.85 -18.89 -12.35
N ILE A 127 10.19 -17.85 -13.11
CA ILE A 127 9.45 -17.37 -14.26
C ILE A 127 9.93 -18.15 -15.48
N ILE A 128 9.01 -18.73 -16.24
CA ILE A 128 9.28 -19.56 -17.41
C ILE A 128 8.58 -18.92 -18.62
N GLY A 129 9.37 -18.43 -19.57
CA GLY A 129 8.91 -17.93 -20.86
C GLY A 129 9.25 -18.89 -22.00
N PRO A 130 8.93 -18.51 -23.25
CA PRO A 130 9.16 -19.37 -24.42
C PRO A 130 10.63 -19.65 -24.73
N MET A 131 11.55 -18.75 -24.38
CA MET A 131 12.98 -18.85 -24.73
C MET A 131 13.88 -19.23 -23.55
N GLY A 132 13.37 -19.19 -22.32
CA GLY A 132 14.16 -19.46 -21.13
C GLY A 132 13.40 -19.26 -19.84
N SER A 133 14.10 -19.45 -18.72
CA SER A 133 13.55 -19.26 -17.38
C SER A 133 14.52 -18.51 -16.48
N VAL A 134 13.96 -17.82 -15.49
CA VAL A 134 14.73 -17.09 -14.47
C VAL A 134 14.13 -17.34 -13.08
N THR A 135 14.99 -17.69 -12.13
CA THR A 135 14.61 -17.83 -10.73
C THR A 135 14.83 -16.51 -10.02
N LEU A 136 13.78 -16.02 -9.34
CA LEU A 136 13.84 -14.78 -8.58
C LEU A 136 14.30 -15.05 -7.14
N ASP A 137 15.27 -14.25 -6.70
CA ASP A 137 15.72 -14.17 -5.32
C ASP A 137 14.84 -13.25 -4.46
N ARG A 138 14.11 -12.32 -5.09
CA ARG A 138 13.12 -11.42 -4.48
C ARG A 138 12.11 -10.89 -5.50
N GLY A 139 11.12 -10.12 -5.06
CA GLY A 139 10.17 -9.42 -5.93
C GLY A 139 8.78 -10.05 -6.06
N VAL A 140 8.48 -11.14 -5.35
CA VAL A 140 7.11 -11.66 -5.23
C VAL A 140 6.41 -10.98 -4.05
N ILE A 141 5.27 -10.36 -4.30
CA ILE A 141 4.46 -9.68 -3.28
C ILE A 141 2.99 -10.08 -3.41
N VAL A 142 2.27 -9.96 -2.30
CA VAL A 142 0.81 -9.82 -2.35
C VAL A 142 0.48 -8.35 -2.64
N ALA A 143 -0.41 -8.07 -3.57
CA ALA A 143 -0.77 -6.68 -3.86
C ALA A 143 -1.58 -6.10 -2.69
N GLN A 144 -1.03 -5.10 -1.98
CA GLN A 144 -1.81 -4.37 -0.98
C GLN A 144 -2.80 -3.46 -1.69
N ARG A 145 -4.09 -3.48 -1.33
CA ARG A 145 -5.07 -2.50 -1.82
C ARG A 145 -4.59 -1.07 -1.71
N HIS A 146 -4.78 -0.30 -2.77
CA HIS A 146 -4.34 1.08 -2.82
C HIS A 146 -5.18 1.91 -3.78
N LEU A 147 -5.19 3.22 -3.54
CA LEU A 147 -5.77 4.23 -4.41
C LEU A 147 -4.64 4.91 -5.18
N HIS A 148 -4.62 4.75 -6.50
CA HIS A 148 -3.94 5.69 -7.37
C HIS A 148 -4.83 6.94 -7.51
N THR A 149 -4.28 8.13 -7.29
CA THR A 149 -5.06 9.36 -7.41
C THR A 149 -4.26 10.55 -7.91
N THR A 150 -4.94 11.46 -8.60
CA THR A 150 -4.42 12.76 -9.01
C THR A 150 -4.33 13.74 -7.83
N PRO A 151 -3.48 14.78 -7.88
CA PRO A 151 -3.46 15.80 -6.83
C PRO A 151 -4.81 16.49 -6.62
N THR A 152 -5.59 16.68 -7.68
CA THR A 152 -6.92 17.30 -7.61
C THR A 152 -7.87 16.50 -6.71
N LEU A 153 -7.93 15.17 -6.90
CA LEU A 153 -8.79 14.33 -6.07
C LEU A 153 -8.20 14.16 -4.66
N ALA A 154 -6.88 14.05 -4.54
CA ALA A 154 -6.20 14.01 -3.25
C ALA A 154 -6.53 15.25 -2.39
N ASP A 155 -6.49 16.44 -2.97
CA ASP A 155 -6.87 17.71 -2.31
C ASP A 155 -8.33 17.71 -1.86
N ARG A 156 -9.24 17.22 -2.71
CA ARG A 156 -10.67 17.08 -2.37
C ARG A 156 -10.90 16.12 -1.20
N LEU A 157 -10.20 14.99 -1.18
CA LEU A 157 -10.25 14.02 -0.09
C LEU A 157 -9.47 14.52 1.15
N GLY A 158 -8.60 15.51 0.97
CA GLY A 158 -7.71 16.03 2.00
C GLY A 158 -6.68 14.99 2.46
N VAL A 159 -6.05 14.27 1.52
CA VAL A 159 -5.08 13.20 1.77
C VAL A 159 -3.80 13.41 0.96
N ASN A 160 -2.70 12.82 1.42
CA ASN A 160 -1.41 12.81 0.76
C ASN A 160 -0.96 11.37 0.46
N THR A 161 0.11 11.21 -0.32
CA THR A 161 0.77 9.91 -0.50
C THR A 161 1.18 9.33 0.86
N GLY A 162 0.82 8.07 1.10
CA GLY A 162 1.09 7.38 2.35
C GLY A 162 -0.03 7.47 3.39
N ASP A 163 -1.02 8.36 3.18
CA ASP A 163 -2.25 8.34 3.99
C ASP A 163 -3.12 7.11 3.65
N GLU A 164 -4.10 6.84 4.49
CA GLU A 164 -5.09 5.78 4.28
C GLU A 164 -6.50 6.36 4.14
N VAL A 165 -7.29 5.75 3.25
CA VAL A 165 -8.71 6.06 3.05
C VAL A 165 -9.56 4.81 3.30
N CYS A 166 -10.87 5.02 3.41
CA CYS A 166 -11.86 3.97 3.37
C CYS A 166 -12.48 3.91 1.98
N ALA A 167 -12.83 2.70 1.53
CA ALA A 167 -13.59 2.48 0.31
C ALA A 167 -14.86 1.68 0.61
N TYR A 168 -16.02 2.30 0.43
CA TYR A 168 -17.30 1.59 0.44
C TYR A 168 -17.59 1.02 -0.95
N LEU A 169 -17.78 -0.29 -1.00
CA LEU A 169 -18.26 -1.00 -2.18
C LEU A 169 -19.68 -1.47 -1.91
N GLY A 170 -20.62 -1.08 -2.78
CA GLY A 170 -22.03 -1.51 -2.70
C GLY A 170 -22.28 -2.88 -3.34
N GLY A 171 -23.55 -3.27 -3.42
CA GLY A 171 -24.00 -4.53 -4.01
C GLY A 171 -24.37 -5.59 -2.96
N ASP A 172 -24.62 -6.82 -3.40
CA ASP A 172 -25.14 -7.91 -2.55
C ASP A 172 -24.20 -8.32 -1.41
N ARG A 173 -22.90 -8.08 -1.58
CA ARG A 173 -21.86 -8.26 -0.55
C ARG A 173 -21.15 -6.94 -0.24
N SER A 174 -21.94 -5.90 -0.02
CA SER A 174 -21.40 -4.57 0.29
C SER A 174 -20.49 -4.60 1.51
N ALA A 175 -19.39 -3.84 1.46
CA ALA A 175 -18.47 -3.70 2.58
C ALA A 175 -17.75 -2.35 2.54
N ILE A 176 -17.16 -1.99 3.68
CA ILE A 176 -16.19 -0.89 3.77
C ILE A 176 -14.82 -1.51 3.97
N LEU A 177 -13.92 -1.28 3.02
CA LEU A 177 -12.52 -1.65 3.13
C LEU A 177 -11.77 -0.51 3.82
N TYR A 178 -11.12 -0.82 4.94
CA TYR A 178 -10.24 0.08 5.67
C TYR A 178 -8.78 -0.10 5.25
N GLY A 179 -7.97 0.95 5.42
CA GLY A 179 -6.53 0.91 5.18
C GLY A 179 -6.19 0.83 3.69
N VAL A 180 -6.95 1.54 2.84
CA VAL A 180 -6.60 1.71 1.42
C VAL A 180 -5.46 2.73 1.34
N LEU A 181 -4.27 2.29 0.99
CA LEU A 181 -3.09 3.16 0.90
C LEU A 181 -3.23 4.16 -0.26
N VAL A 182 -2.99 5.45 -0.01
CA VAL A 182 -3.06 6.49 -1.04
C VAL A 182 -1.70 6.68 -1.72
N ARG A 183 -1.72 6.75 -3.05
CA ARG A 183 -0.57 7.11 -3.89
C ARG A 183 -0.98 8.26 -4.81
N VAL A 184 -0.40 9.44 -4.59
CA VAL A 184 -0.67 10.65 -5.36
C VAL A 184 0.42 10.87 -6.40
N SER A 185 0.03 11.10 -7.65
CA SER A 185 0.92 11.52 -8.74
C SER A 185 0.14 12.24 -9.83
N ASP A 186 0.77 13.20 -10.52
CA ASP A 186 0.24 13.81 -11.74
C ASP A 186 0.13 12.81 -12.91
N ASP A 187 0.92 11.72 -12.86
CA ASP A 187 0.95 10.67 -13.87
C ASP A 187 -0.12 9.57 -13.65
N PHE A 188 -0.95 9.69 -12.62
CA PHE A 188 -1.97 8.69 -12.29
C PHE A 188 -3.35 9.06 -12.83
N ALA A 189 -4.16 8.01 -13.01
CA ALA A 189 -5.61 8.14 -13.09
C ALA A 189 -6.23 7.68 -11.76
N ASP A 190 -7.33 8.31 -11.35
CA ASP A 190 -8.02 7.94 -10.11
C ASP A 190 -8.60 6.52 -10.22
N GLU A 191 -8.07 5.58 -9.43
CA GLU A 191 -8.47 4.17 -9.48
C GLU A 191 -8.18 3.44 -8.16
N LEU A 192 -9.18 2.71 -7.65
CA LEU A 192 -9.02 1.83 -6.50
C LEU A 192 -8.58 0.44 -6.97
N HIS A 193 -7.37 0.04 -6.62
CA HIS A 193 -6.81 -1.27 -6.99
C HIS A 193 -7.06 -2.29 -5.88
N LEU A 194 -7.71 -3.40 -6.26
CA LEU A 194 -7.95 -4.56 -5.41
C LEU A 194 -7.40 -5.81 -6.11
N ASP A 195 -6.86 -6.76 -5.35
CA ASP A 195 -6.58 -8.08 -5.90
C ASP A 195 -7.88 -8.91 -6.10
N THR A 196 -7.75 -10.10 -6.68
CA THR A 196 -8.90 -10.98 -6.92
C THR A 196 -9.53 -11.52 -5.63
N ASP A 197 -8.77 -11.76 -4.57
CA ASP A 197 -9.31 -12.28 -3.31
C ASP A 197 -10.16 -11.21 -2.61
N GLU A 198 -9.64 -9.98 -2.55
CA GLU A 198 -10.34 -8.81 -2.03
C GLU A 198 -11.61 -8.54 -2.84
N ALA A 199 -11.50 -8.51 -4.17
CA ALA A 199 -12.65 -8.25 -5.03
C ALA A 199 -13.73 -9.33 -4.91
N ASN A 200 -13.35 -10.61 -4.90
CA ASN A 200 -14.28 -11.72 -4.76
C ASN A 200 -15.00 -11.73 -3.41
N SER A 201 -14.34 -11.29 -2.33
CA SER A 201 -14.94 -11.23 -0.99
C SER A 201 -16.19 -10.33 -0.93
N VAL A 202 -16.20 -9.26 -1.74
CA VAL A 202 -17.27 -8.25 -1.80
C VAL A 202 -18.03 -8.23 -3.14
N MET A 203 -17.79 -9.23 -4.01
CA MET A 203 -18.35 -9.31 -5.38
C MET A 203 -18.06 -8.08 -6.25
N ALA A 204 -16.91 -7.45 -6.04
CA ALA A 204 -16.49 -6.29 -6.81
C ALA A 204 -16.08 -6.65 -8.25
N LYS A 205 -16.30 -5.70 -9.17
CA LYS A 205 -15.96 -5.82 -10.58
C LYS A 205 -15.20 -4.60 -11.07
N SER A 206 -14.26 -4.80 -11.99
CA SER A 206 -13.57 -3.69 -12.63
C SER A 206 -14.56 -2.74 -13.33
N GLY A 207 -14.36 -1.44 -13.16
CA GLY A 207 -15.20 -0.38 -13.71
C GLY A 207 -16.44 -0.04 -12.87
N GLN A 208 -16.75 -0.80 -11.80
CA GLN A 208 -17.75 -0.34 -10.84
C GLN A 208 -17.18 0.82 -10.01
N ASN A 209 -18.05 1.69 -9.49
CA ASN A 209 -17.61 2.75 -8.60
C ASN A 209 -17.59 2.28 -7.14
N ALA A 210 -16.51 2.62 -6.43
CA ALA A 210 -16.46 2.64 -4.97
C ALA A 210 -16.63 4.09 -4.48
N LEU A 211 -17.28 4.27 -3.33
CA LEU A 211 -17.26 5.54 -2.62
C LEU A 211 -16.03 5.58 -1.73
N VAL A 212 -15.05 6.40 -2.11
CA VAL A 212 -13.82 6.62 -1.36
C VAL A 212 -13.97 7.86 -0.49
N PHE A 213 -13.55 7.75 0.75
CA PHE A 213 -13.58 8.86 1.70
C PHE A 213 -12.42 8.74 2.68
N ARG A 214 -11.92 9.88 3.16
CA ARG A 214 -10.91 9.88 4.21
C ARG A 214 -11.46 9.11 5.41
N SER A 215 -10.66 8.21 5.97
CA SER A 215 -11.10 7.42 7.12
C SER A 215 -11.65 8.37 8.18
N MET A 216 -12.77 7.99 8.82
CA MET A 216 -13.17 8.69 10.03
C MET A 216 -11.94 8.76 10.95
N PRO A 217 -11.68 9.88 11.63
CA PRO A 217 -11.13 9.75 12.95
C PRO A 217 -12.22 9.06 13.77
N LEU A 218 -12.34 7.73 13.66
CA LEU A 218 -12.72 6.99 14.84
C LEU A 218 -11.67 7.42 15.86
N PRO A 219 -12.04 8.01 17.01
CA PRO A 219 -11.07 8.31 18.05
C PRO A 219 -10.15 7.10 18.19
N ASP A 220 -8.83 7.30 18.27
CA ASP A 220 -7.86 6.20 18.34
C ASP A 220 -8.26 5.14 19.38
N GLU A 221 -8.98 5.57 20.41
CA GLU A 221 -9.65 4.78 21.43
C GLU A 221 -10.66 3.76 20.90
N ILE A 222 -11.54 4.11 19.96
CA ILE A 222 -12.49 3.17 19.33
C ILE A 222 -11.72 2.13 18.50
N TYR A 223 -10.71 2.56 17.75
CA TYR A 223 -9.92 1.64 16.94
C TYR A 223 -9.12 0.68 17.86
N ARG A 224 -8.51 1.19 18.93
CA ARG A 224 -7.82 0.39 19.95
C ARG A 224 -8.76 -0.59 20.62
N MET A 225 -9.94 -0.14 21.07
CA MET A 225 -10.97 -0.99 21.66
C MET A 225 -11.42 -2.09 20.69
N MET A 226 -11.64 -1.78 19.42
CA MET A 226 -12.06 -2.78 18.42
C MET A 226 -10.95 -3.81 18.14
N ARG A 227 -9.67 -3.41 18.08
CA ARG A 227 -8.54 -4.36 17.92
C ARG A 227 -8.38 -5.26 19.15
N GLU A 228 -8.45 -4.69 20.35
CA GLU A 228 -8.37 -5.41 21.62
C GLU A 228 -9.53 -6.43 21.76
N LEU A 229 -10.75 -6.02 21.40
CA LEU A 229 -11.93 -6.90 21.41
C LEU A 229 -11.84 -8.04 20.40
N MET A 230 -11.17 -7.82 19.26
CA MET A 230 -11.04 -8.80 18.18
C MET A 230 -9.79 -9.69 18.31
N GLY A 231 -8.98 -9.51 19.37
CA GLY A 231 -7.75 -10.27 19.58
C GLY A 231 -6.65 -9.98 18.56
N ASP A 232 -6.73 -8.85 17.86
CA ASP A 232 -5.76 -8.43 16.85
C ASP A 232 -4.57 -7.73 17.52
N GLU A 233 -3.74 -8.50 18.22
CA GLU A 233 -2.48 -8.02 18.82
C GLU A 233 -1.37 -7.78 17.76
N GLY A 234 -1.73 -7.74 16.47
CA GLY A 234 -0.81 -8.07 15.37
C GLY A 234 -0.60 -7.02 14.28
N ARG A 235 -0.78 -5.72 14.54
CA ARG A 235 -0.14 -4.60 13.81
C ARG A 235 -0.56 -3.30 14.47
N GLU A 236 0.32 -2.72 15.29
CA GLU A 236 0.15 -1.34 15.72
C GLU A 236 -0.01 -0.44 14.48
N SER A 237 -1.19 0.17 14.31
CA SER A 237 -1.23 1.48 13.66
C SER A 237 -0.41 2.42 14.52
N LYS A 238 0.83 2.69 14.13
CA LYS A 238 1.72 3.64 14.82
C LYS A 238 1.34 5.08 14.46
N VAL A 239 0.09 5.44 14.73
CA VAL A 239 -0.33 6.83 14.85
C VAL A 239 -0.10 7.21 16.31
N ALA A 240 0.84 8.14 16.52
CA ALA A 240 1.53 8.51 17.77
C ALA A 240 2.80 7.70 18.10
N GLY A 241 3.91 8.04 17.44
CA GLY A 241 5.24 7.64 17.93
C GLY A 241 5.72 8.53 19.08
N SER A 242 6.63 7.97 19.90
CA SER A 242 7.26 8.67 21.00
C SER A 242 8.27 9.72 20.51
N ASP A 243 8.32 10.85 21.23
CA ASP A 243 9.34 11.88 21.04
C ASP A 243 10.65 11.41 21.68
N TRP A 244 11.73 11.43 20.92
CA TRP A 244 13.07 11.14 21.40
C TRP A 244 13.91 12.41 21.44
N TYR A 245 14.40 12.78 22.62
CA TYR A 245 15.16 14.00 22.83
C TYR A 245 16.66 13.72 22.67
N PHE A 246 17.29 14.36 21.69
CA PHE A 246 18.72 14.27 21.45
C PHE A 246 19.45 15.45 22.08
N GLU A 247 20.41 15.15 22.96
CA GLU A 247 21.15 16.16 23.72
C GLU A 247 22.56 16.48 23.16
N GLY A 248 22.99 15.76 22.12
CA GLY A 248 24.29 15.96 21.49
C GLY A 248 24.38 17.23 20.63
N LYS A 249 25.61 17.63 20.30
CA LYS A 249 25.89 18.77 19.41
C LYS A 249 25.82 18.41 17.91
N LEU A 250 25.89 17.12 17.58
CA LEU A 250 25.92 16.60 16.22
C LEU A 250 25.04 15.34 16.13
N LEU A 251 23.94 15.41 15.39
CA LEU A 251 23.08 14.26 15.13
C LEU A 251 23.62 13.46 13.93
N THR A 252 23.99 12.20 14.19
CA THR A 252 24.53 11.29 13.18
C THR A 252 23.48 10.30 12.69
N GLU A 253 23.78 9.60 11.60
CA GLU A 253 22.97 8.48 11.11
C GLU A 253 22.75 7.40 12.17
N THR A 254 23.79 7.06 12.93
CA THR A 254 23.74 6.04 13.98
C THR A 254 22.76 6.43 15.09
N ASP A 255 22.69 7.72 15.44
CA ASP A 255 21.75 8.22 16.44
C ASP A 255 20.30 8.06 15.98
N VAL A 256 20.03 8.33 14.70
CA VAL A 256 18.70 8.16 14.09
C VAL A 256 18.29 6.68 14.08
N VAL A 257 19.21 5.78 13.73
CA VAL A 257 18.96 4.32 13.79
C VAL A 257 18.69 3.87 15.23
N ASN A 258 19.43 4.38 16.20
CA ASN A 258 19.23 4.06 17.60
C ASN A 258 17.90 4.59 18.15
N ALA A 259 17.50 5.79 17.74
CA ALA A 259 16.19 6.35 18.05
C ALA A 259 15.07 5.49 17.44
N SER A 260 15.22 5.06 16.18
CA SER A 260 14.29 4.15 15.50
C SER A 260 14.13 2.82 16.23
N LYS A 261 15.25 2.20 16.66
CA LYS A 261 15.24 0.96 17.47
C LYS A 261 14.50 1.12 18.80
N LYS A 262 14.47 2.34 19.34
CA LYS A 262 13.71 2.71 20.55
C LYS A 262 12.27 3.15 20.26
N GLY A 263 11.81 3.02 19.02
CA GLY A 263 10.44 3.33 18.61
C GLY A 263 10.17 4.81 18.33
N ALA A 264 11.20 5.65 18.25
CA ALA A 264 11.03 7.08 18.01
C ALA A 264 10.45 7.35 16.62
N ARG A 265 9.44 8.23 16.54
CA ARG A 265 8.98 8.82 15.27
C ARG A 265 9.32 10.30 15.14
N ARG A 266 9.71 10.95 16.23
CA ARG A 266 10.22 12.33 16.23
C ARG A 266 11.52 12.42 17.02
N ILE A 267 12.56 12.99 16.44
CA ILE A 267 13.80 13.33 17.14
C ILE A 267 13.79 14.83 17.40
N ARG A 268 13.68 15.23 18.66
CA ARG A 268 13.80 16.64 19.08
C ARG A 268 15.26 16.96 19.36
N VAL A 269 15.81 17.90 18.61
CA VAL A 269 17.17 18.43 18.80
C VAL A 269 17.10 19.86 19.29
N ARG A 270 18.06 20.26 20.13
CA ARG A 270 18.17 21.66 20.58
C ARG A 270 18.60 22.58 19.42
N ARG A 271 18.18 23.85 19.45
CA ARG A 271 18.72 24.88 18.55
C ARG A 271 20.25 24.91 18.64
N GLY A 272 20.91 24.85 17.47
CA GLY A 272 22.38 24.79 17.36
C GLY A 272 22.97 23.38 17.26
N CYS A 273 22.15 22.32 17.34
CA CYS A 273 22.58 20.97 16.97
C CYS A 273 22.83 20.89 15.45
N ILE A 274 23.98 20.37 15.07
CA ILE A 274 24.33 20.11 13.67
C ILE A 274 23.65 18.80 13.25
N ILE A 275 22.78 18.87 12.25
CA ILE A 275 22.11 17.68 11.69
C ILE A 275 22.86 17.30 10.41
N THR A 276 23.54 16.16 10.41
CA THR A 276 24.31 15.70 9.24
C THR A 276 23.38 15.36 8.06
N PRO A 277 23.81 15.52 6.79
CA PRO A 277 23.00 15.13 5.63
C PRO A 277 22.54 13.67 5.69
N LEU A 278 23.44 12.75 6.04
CA LEU A 278 23.16 11.33 6.21
C LEU A 278 22.11 11.05 7.30
N SER A 279 22.11 11.82 8.40
CA SER A 279 21.06 11.69 9.43
C SER A 279 19.68 12.11 8.92
N ARG A 280 19.58 13.14 8.05
CA ARG A 280 18.30 13.55 7.45
C ARG A 280 17.77 12.51 6.48
N GLU A 281 18.65 12.01 5.63
CA GLU A 281 18.33 10.95 4.67
C GLU A 281 17.85 9.69 5.41
N ARG A 282 18.60 9.24 6.42
CA ARG A 282 18.22 8.09 7.23
C ARG A 282 16.93 8.30 8.01
N ALA A 283 16.68 9.51 8.52
CA ALA A 283 15.43 9.84 9.20
C ALA A 283 14.24 9.77 8.23
N SER A 284 14.40 10.27 7.00
CA SER A 284 13.41 10.14 5.92
C SER A 284 13.09 8.67 5.61
N LEU A 285 14.12 7.84 5.40
CA LEU A 285 13.97 6.40 5.13
C LEU A 285 13.23 5.65 6.25
N LEU A 286 13.43 6.06 7.50
CA LEU A 286 12.81 5.44 8.68
C LEU A 286 11.48 6.10 9.08
N SER A 287 11.01 7.07 8.29
CA SER A 287 9.82 7.89 8.59
C SER A 287 9.87 8.49 10.01
N ILE A 288 11.00 9.13 10.32
CA ILE A 288 11.28 9.86 11.56
C ILE A 288 11.42 11.35 11.23
N GLU A 289 10.65 12.20 11.92
CA GLU A 289 10.74 13.65 11.78
C GLU A 289 11.81 14.22 12.73
N ILE A 290 12.70 15.09 12.24
CA ILE A 290 13.66 15.80 13.09
C ILE A 290 13.13 17.20 13.36
N ILE A 291 12.82 17.50 14.62
CA ILE A 291 12.27 18.78 15.06
C ILE A 291 13.37 19.56 15.80
N ILE A 292 13.59 20.80 15.41
CA ILE A 292 14.46 21.72 16.15
C ILE A 292 13.60 22.45 17.18
N SER A 293 13.81 22.18 18.47
CA SER A 293 13.11 22.81 19.60
C SER A 293 14.07 23.60 20.48
#